data_AF-A0A3B0BKY8-F1
#
_entry.id   AF-A0A3B0BKY8-F1
#
_cell.length_a   1.000
_cell.length_b   1.000
_cell.length_c   1.000
_cell.angle_alpha   90.00
_cell.angle_beta   90.00
_cell.angle_gamma   90.00
#
_symmetry.space_group_name_H-M   'P 1'
#
loop_
_entity.id
_entity.type
_entity.pdbx_description
1 polymer ?
#
loop_
_entity_poly.entity_id
_entity_poly.type
_entity_poly.pdbx_seq_one_letter_code
_entity_poly.pdbx_strand_id
1 'polypeptide(L)'
;ALENIHDIQVYFADPYSSWQRGSNENANGLLREFFPKGHDFAMVSDEELATALRLINLRPRKCLGWKSAHEAFMDELSHLA
;
A
#
# COMPACT_ATOMS: atom_id res chain seq x y z
N ALA A 1 -19.65 8.01 10.60
CA ALA A 1 -20.47 7.47 9.49
C ALA A 1 -19.88 6.18 8.95
N LEU A 2 -18.63 6.18 8.43
CA LEU A 2 -17.95 4.96 7.97
C LEU A 2 -17.75 3.91 9.07
N GLU A 3 -17.32 4.33 10.27
CA GLU A 3 -17.10 3.46 11.42
C GLU A 3 -18.34 2.63 11.76
N ASN A 4 -19.51 3.29 11.84
CA ASN A 4 -20.77 2.65 12.18
C ASN A 4 -21.34 1.78 11.05
N ILE A 5 -21.02 2.09 9.78
CA ILE A 5 -21.51 1.31 8.63
C ILE A 5 -20.74 -0.01 8.50
N HIS A 6 -19.43 0.02 8.75
CA HIS A 6 -18.55 -1.12 8.52
C HIS A 6 -18.07 -1.80 9.80
N ASP A 7 -18.46 -1.30 10.97
CA ASP A 7 -17.98 -1.75 12.28
C ASP A 7 -16.43 -1.78 12.34
N ILE A 8 -15.83 -0.66 11.92
CA ILE A 8 -14.38 -0.45 11.90
C ILE A 8 -13.99 0.78 12.70
N GLN A 9 -12.75 0.79 13.20
CA GLN A 9 -12.15 1.98 13.81
C GLN A 9 -11.45 2.82 12.75
N VAL A 10 -11.64 4.14 12.78
CA VAL A 10 -10.96 5.08 11.87
C VAL A 10 -9.98 5.95 12.65
N TYR A 11 -8.76 6.06 12.13
CA TYR A 11 -7.67 6.81 12.74
C TYR A 11 -7.21 7.94 11.81
N PHE A 12 -6.84 9.08 12.38
CA PHE A 12 -6.30 10.23 11.65
C PHE A 12 -4.89 10.57 12.15
N ALA A 13 -4.07 11.04 11.22
CA ALA A 13 -2.78 11.65 11.55
C ALA A 13 -2.97 13.14 11.87
N ASP A 14 -2.13 13.65 12.76
CA ASP A 14 -2.06 15.07 13.08
C ASP A 14 -1.61 15.88 11.86
N PRO A 15 -2.07 17.14 11.72
CA PRO A 15 -1.62 18.02 10.65
C PRO A 15 -0.09 18.12 10.60
N TYR A 16 0.46 18.17 9.39
CA TYR A 16 1.90 18.26 9.11
C TYR A 16 2.76 17.13 9.71
N SER A 17 2.14 16.04 10.17
CA SER A 17 2.82 14.93 10.83
C SER A 17 2.94 13.70 9.92
N SER A 18 3.60 13.86 8.77
CA SER A 18 3.71 12.80 7.75
C SER A 18 4.37 11.51 8.26
N TRP A 19 5.20 11.59 9.30
CA TRP A 19 5.84 10.43 9.93
C TRP A 19 4.83 9.46 10.59
N GLN A 20 3.66 9.94 11.02
CA GLN A 20 2.59 9.07 11.54
C GLN A 20 1.99 8.16 10.45
N ARG A 21 2.32 8.43 9.18
CA ARG A 21 1.91 7.64 8.00
C ARG A 21 3.13 7.18 7.19
N GLY A 22 4.29 7.02 7.82
CA GLY A 22 5.55 6.72 7.13
C GLY A 22 5.47 5.53 6.15
N SER A 23 4.76 4.47 6.53
CA SER A 23 4.56 3.30 5.65
C SER A 23 3.78 3.64 4.37
N ASN A 24 2.75 4.50 4.48
CA ASN A 24 1.94 4.92 3.34
C ASN A 24 2.75 5.82 2.42
N GLU A 25 3.54 6.75 2.97
CA GLU A 25 4.41 7.61 2.18
C GLU A 25 5.50 6.81 1.44
N ASN A 26 6.06 5.79 2.08
CA ASN A 26 6.98 4.86 1.43
C ASN A 26 6.30 4.08 0.29
N ALA A 27 5.07 3.58 0.49
CA ALA A 27 4.32 2.87 -0.55
C ALA A 27 3.96 3.79 -1.73
N ASN A 28 3.59 5.04 -1.47
CA ASN A 28 3.37 6.06 -2.50
C ASN A 28 4.64 6.29 -3.32
N GLY A 29 5.81 6.32 -2.67
CA GLY A 29 7.11 6.41 -3.35
C GLY A 29 7.33 5.28 -4.35
N LEU A 30 7.03 4.03 -3.97
CA LEU A 30 7.13 2.87 -4.86
C LEU A 30 6.20 2.99 -6.07
N LEU A 31 4.97 3.47 -5.88
CA LEU A 31 4.04 3.69 -6.99
C LEU A 31 4.55 4.77 -7.95
N ARG A 32 5.28 5.77 -7.44
CA ARG A 32 5.91 6.82 -8.26
C ARG A 32 7.11 6.36 -9.08
N GLU A 33 7.68 5.18 -8.80
CA GLU A 33 8.65 4.54 -9.71
C GLU A 33 7.98 4.13 -11.04
N PHE A 34 6.67 3.81 -11.02
CA PHE A 34 5.90 3.44 -12.21
C PHE A 34 5.18 4.64 -12.84
N PHE A 35 4.64 5.53 -12.01
CA PHE A 35 3.88 6.72 -12.45
C PHE A 35 4.52 8.00 -11.89
N PRO A 36 5.57 8.53 -12.55
CA PRO A 36 6.32 9.69 -12.07
C PRO A 36 5.44 10.89 -11.73
N LYS A 37 5.98 11.83 -10.94
CA LYS A 37 5.25 13.05 -10.58
C LYS A 37 4.81 13.82 -11.84
N GLY A 38 3.57 14.27 -11.86
CA GLY A 38 2.96 14.95 -13.01
C GLY A 38 2.26 14.00 -14.01
N HIS A 39 2.37 12.68 -13.81
CA HIS A 39 1.56 11.72 -14.56
C HIS A 39 0.08 11.87 -14.19
N ASP A 40 -0.78 11.92 -15.20
CA ASP A 40 -2.23 11.97 -15.03
C ASP A 40 -2.78 10.56 -14.81
N PHE A 41 -3.20 10.27 -13.58
CA PHE A 41 -3.77 8.97 -13.23
C PHE A 41 -5.12 8.71 -13.92
N ALA A 42 -5.82 9.71 -14.44
CA ALA A 42 -7.03 9.49 -15.23
C ALA A 42 -6.73 8.80 -16.57
N MET A 43 -5.47 8.85 -17.02
CA MET A 43 -5.01 8.18 -18.24
C MET A 43 -4.40 6.79 -17.98
N VAL A 44 -4.24 6.41 -16.72
CA VAL A 44 -3.73 5.08 -16.34
C VAL A 44 -4.86 4.09 -16.41
N SER A 45 -4.69 3.05 -17.22
CA SER A 45 -5.66 1.95 -17.27
C SER A 45 -5.60 1.11 -15.99
N ASP A 46 -6.73 0.47 -15.66
CA ASP A 46 -6.80 -0.45 -14.52
C ASP A 46 -5.77 -1.60 -14.64
N GLU A 47 -5.46 -2.04 -15.86
CA GLU A 47 -4.48 -3.10 -16.12
C GLU A 47 -3.04 -2.65 -15.84
N GLU A 48 -2.67 -1.43 -16.23
CA GLU A 48 -1.37 -0.83 -15.91
C GLU A 48 -1.22 -0.65 -14.40
N LEU A 49 -2.24 -0.13 -13.73
CA LEU A 49 -2.23 0.04 -12.28
C LEU A 49 -2.13 -1.31 -11.57
N ALA A 50 -2.93 -2.30 -11.98
CA ALA A 50 -2.89 -3.65 -11.41
C ALA A 50 -1.52 -4.31 -11.60
N THR A 51 -0.88 -4.09 -12.74
CA THR A 51 0.47 -4.60 -13.02
C THR A 51 1.52 -3.95 -12.12
N ALA A 52 1.48 -2.63 -11.95
CA ALA A 52 2.37 -1.93 -11.02
C ALA A 52 2.19 -2.42 -9.58
N LEU A 53 0.94 -2.54 -9.12
CA LEU A 53 0.62 -3.04 -7.78
C LEU A 53 1.09 -4.49 -7.56
N ARG A 54 0.90 -5.36 -8.56
CA ARG A 54 1.39 -6.74 -8.52
C ARG A 54 2.91 -6.78 -8.34
N LEU A 55 3.65 -5.99 -9.11
CA LEU A 55 5.11 -5.92 -9.01
C LEU A 55 5.56 -5.35 -7.65
N ILE A 56 4.88 -4.34 -7.12
CA ILE A 56 5.19 -3.76 -5.79
C ILE A 56 4.94 -4.78 -4.67
N ASN A 57 3.86 -5.54 -4.75
CA ASN A 57 3.47 -6.50 -3.71
C ASN A 57 4.29 -7.79 -3.75
N LEU A 58 4.76 -8.20 -4.93
CA LEU A 58 5.64 -9.36 -5.10
C LEU A 58 7.13 -9.05 -4.94
N ARG A 59 7.52 -7.76 -4.86
CA ARG A 59 8.91 -7.35 -4.64
C ARG A 59 9.40 -7.82 -3.26
N PRO A 60 10.47 -8.63 -3.17
CA PRO A 60 11.12 -9.00 -1.91
C PRO A 60 11.57 -7.78 -1.09
N ARG A 61 11.32 -7.77 0.22
CA ARG A 61 11.69 -6.65 1.11
C ARG A 61 12.63 -7.12 2.19
N LYS A 62 13.78 -6.46 2.32
CA LYS A 62 14.79 -6.75 3.36
C LYS A 62 14.20 -6.68 4.78
N CYS A 63 13.30 -5.73 5.04
CA CYS A 63 12.64 -5.60 6.35
C CYS A 63 11.68 -6.75 6.70
N LEU A 64 11.27 -7.55 5.72
CA LEU A 64 10.43 -8.74 5.90
C LEU A 64 11.25 -10.04 5.81
N GLY A 65 12.56 -9.98 6.08
CA GLY A 65 13.44 -11.15 5.94
C GLY A 65 13.53 -11.64 4.49
N TRP A 66 13.44 -10.71 3.52
CA TRP A 66 13.41 -10.99 2.08
C TRP A 66 12.14 -11.66 1.56
N LYS A 67 11.09 -11.77 2.37
CA LYS A 67 9.74 -12.05 1.86
C LYS A 67 9.17 -10.83 1.13
N SER A 68 8.28 -11.08 0.19
CA SER A 68 7.43 -10.08 -0.43
C SER A 68 6.31 -9.66 0.54
N ALA A 69 5.66 -8.52 0.25
CA ALA A 69 4.51 -8.08 1.05
C ALA A 69 3.33 -9.06 0.91
N HIS A 70 3.17 -9.65 -0.27
CA HIS A 70 2.16 -10.67 -0.52
C HIS A 70 2.38 -11.93 0.33
N GLU A 71 3.60 -12.48 0.35
CA GLU A 71 3.92 -13.67 1.16
C GLU A 71 3.71 -13.41 2.64
N ALA A 72 4.22 -12.28 3.16
CA ALA A 72 4.03 -11.93 4.57
C ALA A 72 2.54 -11.78 4.94
N PHE A 73 1.73 -11.21 4.05
CA PHE A 73 0.29 -11.08 4.25
C PHE A 73 -0.43 -12.44 4.26
N MET A 74 -0.08 -13.33 3.32
CA MET A 74 -0.66 -14.67 3.26
C MET A 74 -0.29 -15.53 4.47
N ASP A 75 0.94 -15.40 4.97
CA ASP A 75 1.39 -16.06 6.19
C ASP A 75 0.52 -15.61 7.39
N GLU A 76 0.29 -14.31 7.56
CA GLU A 76 -0.54 -13.82 8.67
C GLU A 76 -2.01 -14.22 8.55
N LEU A 77 -2.56 -14.23 7.34
CA LEU A 77 -3.92 -14.75 7.12
C LEU A 77 -4.05 -16.22 7.51
N SER A 78 -3.00 -17.03 7.30
CA SER A 78 -3.01 -18.44 7.68
C SER A 78 -3.10 -18.66 9.19
N HIS A 79 -2.69 -17.67 10.00
CA HIS A 79 -2.78 -17.71 11.47
C HIS A 79 -4.14 -17.26 12.01
N LEU A 80 -4.97 -16.61 11.18
CA LEU A 80 -6.30 -16.12 11.55
C LEU A 80 -7.43 -17.09 11.18
N ALA A 81 -7.14 -18.12 10.38
CA ALA A 81 -8.08 -19.16 9.97
C ALA A 81 -8.09 -20.34 10.95
#